data_AF-A0A931QLW8-F1
#
_entry.id   AF-A0A931QLW8-F1
#
_cell.length_a   1.000
_cell.length_b   1.000
_cell.length_c   1.000
_cell.angle_alpha   90.00
_cell.angle_beta   90.00
_cell.angle_gamma   90.00
#
_symmetry.space_group_name_H-M   'P 1'
#
loop_
_entity.id
_entity.type
_entity.pdbx_description
1 polymer ?
#
loop_
_entity_poly.entity_id
_entity_poly.type
_entity_poly.pdbx_seq_one_letter_code
_entity_poly.pdbx_strand_id
1 'polypeptide(L)'
;MIFKIENKQKNKFRLSSESGGGFTLIEVIVVILILTVLIAAPIVSFYYIKNKSDLDNGIQEFTNILKLAQSRTLSSENNSQYGVYLDQSVSPNKYILFKGSDYALRDILADQTYFLSEKVEFFAIDLGGPNEIVFDKLTGATQAAGSVSLRLKSDTSQIKTAYISNAGTISFNVPAALSDDDRVKDSRHLQFDYSRLIDVNNENIVLNFNSGQAIQSIPISQSLFAGQIDWSGIINVGGANQTIRIHTNRLNNPDTQFSIHRDRRFNDKSLTITISADSSGYLAQYSADGLTTANSSIYVSNFVWQ
;
A
#
# COMPACT_ATOMS: atom_id res chain seq x y z
N MET A 1 0.92 41.39 109.88
CA MET A 1 1.08 39.94 109.99
C MET A 1 1.72 39.45 108.70
N ILE A 2 2.82 38.71 108.86
CA ILE A 2 3.75 38.20 107.83
C ILE A 2 3.05 37.21 106.88
N PHE A 3 3.58 37.04 105.66
CA PHE A 3 3.66 35.83 104.79
C PHE A 3 3.48 36.24 103.31
N LYS A 4 4.14 35.70 102.30
CA LYS A 4 5.30 34.80 102.11
C LYS A 4 5.58 34.91 100.60
N ILE A 5 6.76 35.34 100.17
CA ILE A 5 7.09 35.35 98.73
C ILE A 5 7.60 33.95 98.38
N GLU A 6 6.81 33.19 97.61
CA GLU A 6 7.26 31.95 97.00
C GLU A 6 8.24 32.24 95.86
N ASN A 7 9.46 31.74 96.02
CA ASN A 7 10.54 31.92 95.07
C ASN A 7 10.46 30.80 94.03
N LYS A 8 9.91 31.10 92.84
CA LYS A 8 9.80 30.16 91.72
C LYS A 8 11.18 29.92 91.13
N GLN A 9 11.71 28.70 91.27
CA GLN A 9 13.01 28.32 90.70
C GLN A 9 13.03 28.56 89.18
N LYS A 10 13.98 29.38 88.72
CA LYS A 10 14.28 29.54 87.29
C LYS A 10 15.03 28.30 86.83
N ASN A 11 14.38 27.45 86.03
CA ASN A 11 15.05 26.38 85.30
C ASN A 11 16.13 27.01 84.38
N LYS A 12 17.40 26.77 84.71
CA LYS A 12 18.52 27.07 83.81
C LYS A 12 18.49 26.07 82.66
N PHE A 13 17.94 26.46 81.52
CA PHE A 13 18.19 25.77 80.26
C PHE A 13 19.67 25.88 79.95
N ARG A 14 20.40 24.77 80.05
CA ARG A 14 21.77 24.65 79.57
C ARG A 14 21.69 24.34 78.08
N LEU A 15 22.03 25.30 77.22
CA LEU A 15 22.33 25.05 75.83
C LEU A 15 23.75 24.46 75.77
N SER A 16 23.86 23.14 75.63
CA SER A 16 25.09 22.49 75.20
C SER A 16 25.32 22.87 73.74
N SER A 17 26.29 23.75 73.46
CA SER A 17 26.74 23.96 72.08
C SER A 17 27.59 22.76 71.68
N GLU A 18 26.98 21.78 71.03
CA GLU A 18 27.74 20.84 70.21
C GLU A 18 28.37 21.65 69.07
N SER A 19 29.69 21.56 68.91
CA SER A 19 30.37 22.13 67.76
C SER A 19 29.97 21.34 66.51
N GLY A 20 28.91 21.77 65.83
CA GLY A 20 28.53 21.23 64.53
C GLY A 20 29.67 21.45 63.54
N GLY A 21 30.29 20.36 63.08
CA GLY A 21 31.32 20.42 62.05
C GLY A 21 30.77 21.04 60.78
N GLY A 22 31.47 22.03 60.22
CA GLY A 22 31.16 22.61 58.91
C GLY A 22 31.51 21.64 57.78
N PHE A 23 30.85 21.80 56.63
CA PHE A 23 31.18 21.03 55.42
C PHE A 23 32.59 21.32 54.94
N THR A 24 33.30 20.27 54.55
CA THR A 24 34.61 20.39 53.92
C THR A 24 34.47 20.89 52.48
N LEU A 25 35.47 21.62 51.98
CA LEU A 25 35.46 22.11 50.59
C LEU A 25 35.31 20.95 49.58
N ILE A 26 35.91 19.79 49.89
CA ILE A 26 35.83 18.61 49.04
C ILE A 26 34.42 18.01 48.98
N GLU A 27 33.69 17.98 50.11
CA GLU A 27 32.29 17.51 50.13
C GLU A 27 31.40 18.41 49.28
N VAL A 28 31.59 19.73 49.33
CA VAL A 28 30.83 20.68 48.50
C VAL A 28 31.10 20.43 47.02
N ILE A 29 32.35 20.19 46.61
CA ILE A 29 32.72 19.89 45.23
C ILE A 29 32.09 18.57 44.75
N VAL A 30 32.13 17.52 45.58
CA VAL A 30 31.54 16.21 45.25
C VAL A 30 30.02 16.32 45.08
N VAL A 31 29.35 17.07 45.96
CA VAL A 31 27.89 17.31 45.87
C VAL A 31 27.55 18.06 44.58
N ILE A 32 28.31 19.09 44.20
CA ILE A 32 28.09 19.83 42.94
C ILE A 32 28.28 18.91 41.72
N LEU A 33 29.28 18.04 41.75
CA LEU A 33 29.51 17.06 40.68
C LEU A 33 28.33 16.09 40.52
N ILE A 34 27.85 15.54 41.64
CA ILE A 34 26.68 14.64 41.65
C ILE A 34 25.45 15.38 41.12
N LEU A 35 25.18 16.60 41.59
CA LEU A 35 24.05 17.42 41.12
C LEU A 35 24.14 17.70 39.62
N THR A 36 25.33 17.98 39.09
CA THR A 36 25.53 18.24 37.66
C THR A 36 25.17 17.01 36.82
N VAL A 37 25.60 15.82 37.23
CA VAL A 37 25.26 14.57 36.53
C VAL A 37 23.76 14.29 36.61
N LEU A 38 23.15 14.52 37.78
CA LEU A 38 21.71 14.33 37.97
C LEU A 38 20.85 15.30 37.14
N ILE A 39 21.33 16.53 36.90
CA ILE A 39 20.63 17.53 36.07
C ILE A 39 20.84 17.28 34.57
N ALA A 40 22.01 16.78 34.16
CA ALA A 40 22.32 16.57 32.74
C ALA A 40 21.49 15.45 32.09
N ALA A 41 21.25 14.34 32.80
CA ALA A 41 20.55 13.18 32.24
C ALA A 41 19.08 13.46 31.82
N PRO A 42 18.24 14.16 32.62
CA PRO A 42 16.88 14.54 32.21
C PRO A 42 16.83 15.45 30.98
N ILE A 43 17.81 16.34 30.81
CA ILE A 43 17.84 17.30 29.70
C ILE A 43 17.95 16.58 28.35
N VAL A 44 18.86 15.60 28.24
CA VAL A 44 19.05 14.82 27.00
C VAL A 44 17.80 14.01 26.66
N SER A 45 17.19 13.38 27.66
CA SER A 45 15.94 12.63 27.49
C SER A 45 14.79 13.53 27.02
N PHE A 46 14.66 14.71 27.62
CA PHE A 46 13.64 15.69 27.24
C PHE A 46 13.80 16.18 25.79
N TYR A 47 15.04 16.43 25.34
CA TYR A 47 15.29 16.81 23.94
C TYR A 47 14.87 15.72 22.95
N TYR A 48 15.16 14.45 23.23
CA TYR A 48 14.75 13.34 22.37
C TYR A 48 13.22 13.19 22.31
N ILE A 49 12.54 13.25 23.45
CA ILE A 49 11.08 13.16 23.54
C ILE A 49 10.42 14.31 22.77
N LYS A 50 10.92 15.54 22.93
CA LYS A 50 10.40 16.72 22.22
C LYS A 50 10.54 16.57 20.71
N ASN A 51 11.70 16.12 20.22
CA ASN A 51 11.91 15.94 18.78
C ASN A 51 10.98 14.87 18.19
N LYS A 52 10.81 13.73 18.88
CA LYS A 52 9.87 12.70 18.44
C LYS A 52 8.43 13.23 18.39
N SER A 53 8.03 14.02 19.40
CA SER A 53 6.73 14.68 19.41
C SER A 53 6.54 15.66 18.26
N ASP A 54 7.57 16.42 17.86
CA ASP A 54 7.51 17.31 16.70
C ASP A 54 7.23 16.52 15.39
N LEU A 55 7.84 15.34 15.21
CA LEU A 55 7.59 14.47 14.05
C LEU A 55 6.18 13.87 14.08
N ASP A 56 5.74 13.34 15.23
CA ASP A 56 4.42 12.74 15.40
C ASP A 56 3.30 13.77 15.17
N ASN A 57 3.47 14.99 15.72
CA ASN A 57 2.52 16.08 15.51
C ASN A 57 2.52 16.54 14.05
N GLY A 58 3.70 16.66 13.42
CA GLY A 58 3.82 17.09 12.02
C GLY A 58 3.08 16.16 11.05
N ILE A 59 3.23 14.84 11.19
CA ILE A 59 2.51 13.90 10.32
C ILE A 59 1.01 13.87 10.63
N GLN A 60 0.62 14.03 11.90
CA GLN A 60 -0.79 14.05 12.30
C GLN A 60 -1.51 15.30 11.78
N GLU A 61 -0.87 16.47 11.87
CA GLU A 61 -1.40 17.73 11.32
C GLU A 61 -1.51 17.65 9.80
N PHE A 62 -0.46 17.19 9.11
CA PHE A 62 -0.47 17.00 7.67
C PHE A 62 -1.63 16.08 7.21
N THR A 63 -1.81 14.92 7.85
CA THR A 63 -2.92 14.01 7.51
C THR A 63 -4.30 14.61 7.83
N ASN A 64 -4.41 15.46 8.85
CA ASN A 64 -5.65 16.18 9.15
C ASN A 64 -5.97 17.23 8.07
N ILE A 65 -4.96 17.93 7.54
CA ILE A 65 -5.14 18.89 6.45
C ILE A 65 -5.51 18.18 5.15
N LEU A 66 -4.95 16.99 4.86
CA LEU A 66 -5.42 16.15 3.75
C LEU A 66 -6.89 15.76 3.90
N LYS A 67 -7.30 15.32 5.09
CA LYS A 67 -8.71 14.98 5.38
C LYS A 67 -9.63 16.20 5.28
N LEU A 68 -9.13 17.38 5.66
CA LEU A 68 -9.86 18.64 5.49
C LEU A 68 -10.07 18.96 4.00
N ALA A 69 -9.02 18.86 3.18
CA ALA A 69 -9.12 19.05 1.73
C ALA A 69 -10.14 18.09 1.10
N GLN A 70 -10.08 16.81 1.48
CA GLN A 70 -11.03 15.80 1.04
C GLN A 70 -12.46 16.15 1.46
N SER A 71 -12.67 16.54 2.72
CA SER A 71 -14.00 16.92 3.24
C SER A 71 -14.58 18.14 2.54
N ARG A 72 -13.77 19.18 2.28
CA ARG A 72 -14.19 20.36 1.52
C ARG A 72 -14.57 20.03 0.07
N THR A 73 -13.82 19.12 -0.55
CA THR A 73 -14.13 18.63 -1.90
C THR A 73 -15.43 17.80 -1.93
N LEU A 74 -15.62 16.90 -0.96
CA LEU A 74 -16.81 16.05 -0.87
C LEU A 74 -18.09 16.88 -0.64
N SER A 75 -18.00 17.89 0.22
CA SER A 75 -19.08 18.85 0.43
C SER A 75 -19.26 19.83 -0.74
N SER A 76 -18.39 19.77 -1.76
CA SER A 76 -18.34 20.71 -2.88
C SER A 76 -18.35 22.16 -2.39
N GLU A 77 -17.58 22.46 -1.34
CA GLU A 77 -17.50 23.78 -0.75
C GLU A 77 -17.12 24.80 -1.85
N ASN A 78 -17.91 25.86 -2.02
CA ASN A 78 -17.75 26.84 -3.09
C ASN A 78 -17.69 26.24 -4.52
N ASN A 79 -18.32 25.07 -4.74
CA ASN A 79 -18.33 24.34 -6.02
C ASN A 79 -16.93 23.97 -6.56
N SER A 80 -15.94 23.83 -5.68
CA SER A 80 -14.54 23.59 -6.06
C SER A 80 -14.01 22.25 -5.55
N GLN A 81 -12.92 21.81 -6.18
CA GLN A 81 -12.00 20.84 -5.60
C GLN A 81 -11.02 21.55 -4.69
N TYR A 82 -10.47 20.77 -3.75
CA TYR A 82 -9.43 21.19 -2.84
C TYR A 82 -8.32 20.15 -2.85
N GLY A 83 -7.10 20.62 -2.66
CA GLY A 83 -5.92 19.78 -2.61
C GLY A 83 -4.87 20.31 -1.65
N VAL A 84 -3.82 19.53 -1.46
CA VAL A 84 -2.67 19.92 -0.65
C VAL A 84 -1.42 19.85 -1.51
N TYR A 85 -0.70 20.96 -1.63
CA TYR A 85 0.59 21.04 -2.31
C TYR A 85 1.73 20.95 -1.29
N LEU A 86 2.79 20.25 -1.65
CA LEU A 86 3.95 19.98 -0.80
C LEU A 86 5.15 20.75 -1.32
N ASP A 87 5.63 21.71 -0.52
CA ASP A 87 6.76 22.55 -0.89
C ASP A 87 8.00 22.21 -0.05
N GLN A 88 8.97 21.61 -0.73
CA GLN A 88 10.28 21.27 -0.16
C GLN A 88 11.34 22.33 -0.44
N SER A 89 11.04 23.38 -1.20
CA SER A 89 12.03 24.38 -1.64
C SER A 89 12.38 25.40 -0.55
N VAL A 90 11.62 25.43 0.55
CA VAL A 90 11.78 26.34 1.67
C VAL A 90 12.14 25.58 2.96
N SER A 91 12.84 26.24 3.88
CA SER A 91 13.11 25.72 5.23
C SER A 91 12.61 26.72 6.29
N PRO A 92 11.69 26.33 7.19
CA PRO A 92 11.07 25.00 7.28
C PRO A 92 10.20 24.66 6.06
N ASN A 93 10.18 23.37 5.69
CA ASN A 93 9.31 22.86 4.64
C ASN A 93 7.84 23.19 4.97
N LYS A 94 7.02 23.39 3.95
CA LYS A 94 5.62 23.77 4.13
C LYS A 94 4.70 22.95 3.23
N TYR A 95 3.43 22.95 3.56
CA TYR A 95 2.37 22.43 2.71
C TYR A 95 1.21 23.41 2.69
N ILE A 96 0.50 23.45 1.58
CA ILE A 96 -0.50 24.48 1.29
C ILE A 96 -1.80 23.78 0.94
N LEU A 97 -2.82 24.00 1.77
CA LEU A 97 -4.20 23.66 1.41
C LEU A 97 -4.69 24.71 0.43
N PHE A 98 -5.07 24.28 -0.77
CA PHE A 98 -5.52 25.15 -1.84
C PHE A 98 -6.89 24.75 -2.37
N LYS A 99 -7.51 25.68 -3.09
CA LYS A 99 -8.78 25.50 -3.79
C LYS A 99 -8.54 25.57 -5.30
N GLY A 100 -8.83 24.50 -6.03
CA GLY A 100 -8.60 24.40 -7.47
C GLY A 100 -8.55 22.94 -7.95
N SER A 101 -8.53 22.74 -9.27
CA SER A 101 -8.32 21.44 -9.91
C SER A 101 -6.88 20.93 -9.78
N ASP A 102 -5.95 21.86 -9.62
CA ASP A 102 -4.52 21.65 -9.46
C ASP A 102 -3.90 22.92 -8.84
N TYR A 103 -2.68 22.82 -8.33
CA TYR A 103 -2.00 23.90 -7.65
C TYR A 103 -1.56 25.02 -8.59
N ALA A 104 -1.30 24.72 -9.87
CA ALA A 104 -0.88 25.73 -10.84
C ALA A 104 -2.01 26.68 -11.22
N LEU A 105 -3.25 26.19 -11.29
CA LEU A 105 -4.47 26.92 -11.66
C LEU A 105 -5.36 27.27 -10.46
N ARG A 106 -4.83 27.15 -9.23
CA ARG A 106 -5.58 27.39 -7.99
C ARG A 106 -6.01 28.85 -7.80
N ASP A 107 -7.00 29.04 -6.92
CA ASP A 107 -7.32 30.34 -6.35
C ASP A 107 -6.35 30.70 -5.22
N ILE A 108 -5.36 31.54 -5.54
CA ILE A 108 -4.28 31.96 -4.62
C ILE A 108 -4.84 32.63 -3.35
N LEU A 109 -6.01 33.29 -3.42
CA LEU A 109 -6.59 33.96 -2.25
C LEU A 109 -7.17 32.98 -1.22
N ALA A 110 -7.37 31.72 -1.62
CA ALA A 110 -7.86 30.66 -0.76
C ALA A 110 -6.75 29.80 -0.13
N ASP A 111 -5.48 30.09 -0.44
CA ASP A 111 -4.32 29.33 0.07
C ASP A 111 -4.23 29.43 1.60
N GLN A 112 -4.13 28.28 2.26
CA GLN A 112 -3.83 28.17 3.69
C GLN A 112 -2.50 27.44 3.83
N THR A 113 -1.49 28.16 4.33
CA THR A 113 -0.12 27.66 4.44
C THR A 113 0.16 27.11 5.83
N TYR A 114 0.75 25.93 5.89
CA TYR A 114 1.16 25.25 7.12
C TYR A 114 2.65 24.94 7.04
N PHE A 115 3.39 25.25 8.10
CA PHE A 115 4.83 24.99 8.19
C PHE A 115 5.08 23.75 9.03
N LEU A 116 6.00 22.90 8.59
CA LEU A 116 6.56 21.87 9.46
C LEU A 116 7.45 22.52 10.52
N SER A 117 7.67 21.80 11.63
CA SER A 117 8.71 22.16 12.60
C SER A 117 10.07 22.24 11.89
N GLU A 118 10.93 23.19 12.28
CA GLU A 118 12.28 23.34 11.70
C GLU A 118 13.14 22.07 11.76
N LYS A 119 12.80 21.16 12.67
CA LYS A 119 13.47 19.87 12.90
C LYS A 119 12.95 18.74 12.02
N VAL A 120 11.83 18.94 11.35
CA VAL A 120 11.16 17.94 10.51
C VAL A 120 11.28 18.36 9.06
N GLU A 121 11.44 17.40 8.17
CA GLU A 121 11.45 17.62 6.73
C GLU A 121 10.68 16.53 6.00
N PHE A 122 10.23 16.83 4.78
CA PHE A 122 9.80 15.79 3.86
C PHE A 122 11.03 14.98 3.44
N PHE A 123 10.97 13.67 3.70
CA PHE A 123 12.03 12.73 3.33
C PHE A 123 11.80 12.14 1.94
N ALA A 124 10.56 11.71 1.68
CA ALA A 124 10.16 11.08 0.42
C ALA A 124 8.72 11.45 0.09
N ILE A 125 8.47 11.80 -1.18
CA ILE A 125 7.14 12.02 -1.74
C ILE A 125 7.06 11.12 -2.96
N ASP A 126 6.15 10.16 -2.92
CA ASP A 126 5.89 9.21 -4.00
C ASP A 126 4.39 9.22 -4.27
N LEU A 127 3.95 10.08 -5.20
CA LEU A 127 2.54 10.29 -5.53
C LEU A 127 2.20 9.91 -6.98
N GLY A 128 3.15 9.29 -7.69
CA GLY A 128 3.01 8.96 -9.11
C GLY A 128 2.83 10.18 -10.05
N GLY A 129 3.06 11.40 -9.55
CA GLY A 129 2.76 12.65 -10.25
C GLY A 129 3.38 13.88 -9.58
N PRO A 130 2.80 15.08 -9.78
CA PRO A 130 3.26 16.31 -9.12
C PRO A 130 3.18 16.22 -7.59
N ASN A 131 3.86 17.14 -6.89
CA ASN A 131 3.86 17.22 -5.43
C ASN A 131 2.54 17.82 -4.87
N GLU A 132 1.40 17.31 -5.33
CA GLU A 132 0.08 17.71 -4.90
C GLU A 132 -0.86 16.52 -4.78
N ILE A 133 -1.79 16.59 -3.84
CA ILE A 133 -2.89 15.64 -3.72
C ILE A 133 -4.18 16.43 -3.89
N VAL A 134 -4.86 16.25 -5.01
CA VAL A 134 -6.19 16.82 -5.27
C VAL A 134 -7.22 15.71 -5.18
N PHE A 135 -8.36 16.01 -4.55
CA PHE A 135 -9.46 15.07 -4.43
C PHE A 135 -10.54 15.31 -5.48
N ASP A 136 -11.22 14.24 -5.87
CA ASP A 136 -12.35 14.29 -6.80
C ASP A 136 -13.67 14.59 -6.08
N LYS A 137 -14.50 15.40 -6.72
CA LYS A 137 -15.87 15.67 -6.26
C LYS A 137 -16.67 14.36 -6.21
N LEU A 138 -17.64 14.30 -5.30
CA LEU A 138 -18.55 13.16 -5.06
C LEU A 138 -17.90 11.89 -4.48
N THR A 139 -16.71 11.52 -4.94
CA THR A 139 -16.04 10.27 -4.53
C THR A 139 -15.01 10.49 -3.44
N GLY A 140 -14.37 11.66 -3.40
CA GLY A 140 -13.23 11.91 -2.52
C GLY A 140 -12.00 11.09 -2.91
N ALA A 141 -12.00 10.48 -4.10
CA ALA A 141 -10.90 9.74 -4.68
C ALA A 141 -9.75 10.67 -5.08
N THR A 142 -8.58 10.13 -5.40
CA THR A 142 -7.46 10.91 -5.94
C THR A 142 -6.63 10.07 -6.90
N GLN A 143 -6.03 10.73 -7.89
CA GLN A 143 -5.04 10.12 -8.77
C GLN A 143 -3.62 10.14 -8.17
N ALA A 144 -3.40 10.96 -7.13
CA ALA A 144 -2.13 11.08 -6.42
C ALA A 144 -2.00 9.99 -5.32
N ALA A 145 -2.16 8.72 -5.71
CA ALA A 145 -2.02 7.59 -4.80
C ALA A 145 -0.54 7.29 -4.55
N GLY A 146 -0.20 6.95 -3.31
CA GLY A 146 1.16 6.62 -2.91
C GLY A 146 1.47 6.99 -1.47
N SER A 147 2.63 7.59 -1.20
CA SER A 147 3.11 7.88 0.15
C SER A 147 3.85 9.20 0.30
N VAL A 148 3.69 9.81 1.47
CA VAL A 148 4.45 10.99 1.90
C VAL A 148 5.10 10.67 3.24
N SER A 149 6.41 10.79 3.29
CA SER A 149 7.21 10.49 4.49
C SER A 149 7.85 11.74 5.06
N LEU A 150 7.72 11.91 6.38
CA LEU A 150 8.42 12.91 7.18
C LEU A 150 9.52 12.23 8.00
N ARG A 151 10.62 12.95 8.26
CA ARG A 151 11.67 12.48 9.18
C ARG A 151 12.22 13.60 10.04
N LEU A 152 12.95 13.23 11.10
CA LEU A 152 13.76 14.18 11.86
C LEU A 152 15.08 14.48 11.14
N LYS A 153 15.45 15.77 11.07
CA LYS A 153 16.76 16.21 10.54
C LYS A 153 17.92 15.74 11.42
N SER A 154 17.70 15.67 12.74
CA SER A 154 18.72 15.24 13.71
C SER A 154 18.91 13.73 13.78
N ASP A 155 17.92 12.94 13.37
CA ASP A 155 17.95 11.47 13.36
C ASP A 155 17.14 10.95 12.17
N THR A 156 17.83 10.67 11.08
CA THR A 156 17.22 10.26 9.82
C THR A 156 16.61 8.86 9.87
N SER A 157 16.79 8.11 10.95
CA SER A 157 16.13 6.80 11.17
C SER A 157 14.70 6.95 11.67
N GLN A 158 14.33 8.08 12.27
CA GLN A 158 12.97 8.35 12.73
C GLN A 158 12.13 8.84 11.56
N ILE A 159 11.32 7.94 10.99
CA ILE A 159 10.47 8.21 9.83
C ILE A 159 9.01 7.95 10.19
N LYS A 160 8.12 8.80 9.69
CA LYS A 160 6.67 8.60 9.71
C LYS A 160 6.12 8.79 8.31
N THR A 161 5.24 7.87 7.90
CA THR A 161 4.70 7.85 6.55
C THR A 161 3.19 7.89 6.59
N ALA A 162 2.61 8.77 5.79
CA ALA A 162 1.20 8.77 5.44
C ALA A 162 1.04 8.13 4.06
N TYR A 163 0.11 7.20 3.95
CA TYR A 163 -0.26 6.53 2.71
C TYR A 163 -1.61 7.04 2.24
N ILE A 164 -1.72 7.25 0.92
CA ILE A 164 -2.90 7.74 0.24
C ILE A 164 -3.28 6.70 -0.82
N SER A 165 -4.49 6.16 -0.75
CA SER A 165 -4.99 5.22 -1.77
C SER A 165 -5.71 5.96 -2.90
N ASN A 166 -5.93 5.29 -4.05
CA ASN A 166 -6.75 5.84 -5.14
C ASN A 166 -8.19 6.15 -4.71
N ALA A 167 -8.71 5.42 -3.71
CA ALA A 167 -10.02 5.70 -3.13
C ALA A 167 -10.03 6.92 -2.18
N GLY A 168 -8.88 7.60 -2.00
CA GLY A 168 -8.74 8.75 -1.12
C GLY A 168 -8.60 8.40 0.36
N THR A 169 -8.40 7.13 0.71
CA THR A 169 -8.16 6.73 2.10
C THR A 169 -6.77 7.18 2.54
N ILE A 170 -6.70 7.85 3.70
CA ILE A 170 -5.45 8.33 4.30
C ILE A 170 -5.15 7.50 5.55
N SER A 171 -4.03 6.77 5.56
CA SER A 171 -3.62 5.86 6.64
C SER A 171 -2.15 5.98 7.01
N PHE A 172 -1.78 5.53 8.20
CA PHE A 172 -0.37 5.37 8.61
C PHE A 172 0.21 3.98 8.30
N ASN A 173 -0.65 3.05 7.88
CA ASN A 173 -0.27 1.71 7.46
C ASN A 173 -0.26 1.64 5.94
N VAL A 174 0.66 0.86 5.38
CA VAL A 174 0.70 0.55 3.95
C VAL A 174 -0.67 -0.01 3.55
N PRO A 175 -1.32 0.52 2.50
CA PRO A 175 -2.56 -0.04 1.98
C PRO A 175 -2.32 -1.49 1.58
N ALA A 176 -3.26 -2.39 1.93
CA ALA A 176 -3.19 -3.76 1.46
C ALA A 176 -3.23 -3.75 -0.08
N ALA A 177 -2.27 -4.42 -0.71
CA ALA A 177 -2.34 -4.68 -2.14
C ALA A 177 -3.63 -5.46 -2.43
N LEU A 178 -4.28 -5.16 -3.56
CA LEU A 178 -5.38 -6.00 -4.04
C LEU A 178 -4.82 -7.43 -4.23
N SER A 179 -5.40 -8.40 -3.52
CA SER A 179 -5.05 -9.81 -3.64
C SER A 179 -6.30 -10.62 -3.96
N ASP A 180 -6.15 -11.53 -4.92
CA ASP A 180 -7.15 -12.52 -5.31
C ASP A 180 -6.88 -13.88 -4.64
N ASP A 181 -6.02 -13.94 -3.63
CA ASP A 181 -5.63 -15.20 -2.97
C ASP A 181 -6.79 -15.92 -2.29
N ASP A 182 -7.79 -15.16 -1.82
CA ASP A 182 -9.02 -15.69 -1.23
C ASP A 182 -10.07 -16.08 -2.28
N ARG A 183 -9.80 -15.86 -3.58
CA ARG A 183 -10.72 -16.26 -4.65
C ARG A 183 -10.70 -17.78 -4.77
N VAL A 184 -11.88 -18.39 -4.71
CA VAL A 184 -12.05 -19.82 -5.05
C VAL A 184 -11.81 -19.98 -6.54
N LYS A 185 -10.60 -20.43 -6.90
CA LYS A 185 -10.18 -20.67 -8.28
C LYS A 185 -10.85 -21.92 -8.83
N ASP A 186 -11.29 -21.87 -10.08
CA ASP A 186 -12.07 -22.92 -10.72
C ASP A 186 -11.36 -23.45 -11.97
N SER A 187 -11.17 -24.76 -12.04
CA SER A 187 -10.60 -25.43 -13.21
C SER A 187 -11.44 -25.27 -14.49
N ARG A 188 -12.69 -24.79 -14.39
CA ARG A 188 -13.55 -24.46 -15.55
C ARG A 188 -13.05 -23.25 -16.34
N HIS A 189 -12.18 -22.44 -15.77
CA HIS A 189 -11.52 -21.33 -16.45
C HIS A 189 -10.01 -21.45 -16.28
N LEU A 190 -9.33 -21.74 -17.37
CA LEU A 190 -7.88 -21.88 -17.40
C LEU A 190 -7.27 -20.75 -18.21
N GLN A 191 -6.27 -20.06 -17.65
CA GLN A 191 -5.48 -19.07 -18.35
C GLN A 191 -4.01 -19.45 -18.34
N PHE A 192 -3.31 -19.22 -19.45
CA PHE A 192 -1.86 -19.43 -19.55
C PHE A 192 -1.26 -18.58 -20.66
N ASP A 193 0.03 -18.28 -20.52
CA ASP A 193 0.82 -17.61 -21.54
C ASP A 193 1.49 -18.65 -22.44
N TYR A 194 1.64 -18.30 -23.73
CA TYR A 194 2.22 -19.12 -24.78
C TYR A 194 3.24 -18.30 -25.57
N SER A 195 4.51 -18.68 -25.47
CA SER A 195 5.64 -17.85 -25.91
C SER A 195 6.02 -18.01 -27.38
N ARG A 196 5.60 -19.09 -28.06
CA ARG A 196 5.89 -19.28 -29.48
C ARG A 196 4.96 -18.42 -30.34
N LEU A 197 5.54 -17.74 -31.34
CA LEU A 197 4.76 -17.03 -32.35
C LEU A 197 3.88 -18.01 -33.14
N ILE A 198 2.58 -17.73 -33.18
CA ILE A 198 1.59 -18.54 -33.89
C ILE A 198 1.45 -18.02 -35.32
N ASP A 199 1.64 -18.88 -36.33
CA ASP A 199 1.26 -18.56 -37.71
C ASP A 199 -0.26 -18.69 -37.87
N VAL A 200 -0.96 -17.57 -37.67
CA VAL A 200 -2.42 -17.48 -37.70
C VAL A 200 -3.06 -17.97 -39.01
N ASN A 201 -2.32 -17.97 -40.12
CA ASN A 201 -2.85 -18.34 -41.42
C ASN A 201 -2.81 -19.86 -41.66
N ASN A 202 -1.84 -20.55 -41.07
CA ASN A 202 -1.52 -21.94 -41.40
C ASN A 202 -1.66 -22.92 -40.23
N GLU A 203 -1.79 -22.42 -39.00
CA GLU A 203 -1.91 -23.27 -37.82
C GLU A 203 -3.36 -23.52 -37.39
N ASN A 204 -3.57 -24.68 -36.77
CA ASN A 204 -4.84 -25.09 -36.19
C ASN A 204 -4.69 -25.30 -34.70
N ILE A 205 -5.71 -24.93 -33.93
CA ILE A 205 -5.92 -25.47 -32.58
C ILE A 205 -6.62 -26.82 -32.74
N VAL A 206 -6.11 -27.85 -32.07
CA VAL A 206 -6.66 -29.20 -32.16
C VAL A 206 -7.20 -29.61 -30.80
N LEU A 207 -8.49 -29.95 -30.76
CA LEU A 207 -9.15 -30.53 -29.60
C LEU A 207 -9.20 -32.04 -29.80
N ASN A 208 -8.57 -32.79 -28.92
CA ASN A 208 -8.58 -34.25 -28.93
C ASN A 208 -9.30 -34.75 -27.67
N PHE A 209 -10.49 -35.31 -27.87
CA PHE A 209 -11.32 -35.83 -26.78
C PHE A 209 -11.14 -37.34 -26.59
N ASN A 210 -11.13 -37.78 -25.34
CA ASN A 210 -11.07 -39.20 -24.96
C ASN A 210 -10.00 -39.98 -25.73
N SER A 211 -8.80 -39.42 -25.82
CA SER A 211 -7.65 -40.07 -26.48
C SER A 211 -7.93 -40.49 -27.94
N GLY A 212 -8.59 -39.63 -28.71
CA GLY A 212 -8.79 -39.76 -30.15
C GLY A 212 -10.21 -40.16 -30.56
N GLN A 213 -11.12 -40.33 -29.61
CA GLN A 213 -12.52 -40.69 -29.90
C GLN A 213 -13.26 -39.63 -30.72
N ALA A 214 -12.93 -38.35 -30.50
CA ALA A 214 -13.36 -37.25 -31.34
C ALA A 214 -12.25 -36.21 -31.44
N ILE A 215 -11.96 -35.76 -32.65
CA ILE A 215 -10.92 -34.76 -32.92
C ILE A 215 -11.56 -33.60 -33.68
N GLN A 216 -11.43 -32.39 -33.13
CA GLN A 216 -11.85 -31.15 -33.78
C GLN A 216 -10.62 -30.33 -34.11
N SER A 217 -10.38 -30.07 -35.40
CA SER A 217 -9.36 -29.12 -35.85
C SER A 217 -10.02 -27.76 -36.08
N ILE A 218 -9.44 -26.71 -35.54
CA ILE A 218 -9.94 -25.33 -35.59
C ILE A 218 -8.90 -24.50 -36.33
N PRO A 219 -9.14 -24.14 -37.60
CA PRO A 219 -8.29 -23.19 -38.31
C PRO A 219 -8.28 -21.85 -37.60
N ILE A 220 -7.09 -21.40 -37.19
CA ILE A 220 -6.94 -20.15 -36.43
C ILE A 220 -7.42 -18.97 -37.29
N SER A 221 -7.09 -18.98 -38.58
CA SER A 221 -7.52 -17.97 -39.56
C SER A 221 -9.04 -17.79 -39.66
N GLN A 222 -9.82 -18.82 -39.35
CA GLN A 222 -11.29 -18.78 -39.37
C GLN A 222 -11.92 -18.44 -38.02
N SER A 223 -11.08 -18.32 -36.99
CA SER A 223 -11.52 -18.10 -35.60
C SER A 223 -11.01 -16.77 -35.04
N LEU A 224 -10.64 -15.83 -35.92
CA LEU A 224 -10.18 -14.51 -35.51
C LEU A 224 -11.37 -13.54 -35.39
N PHE A 225 -11.48 -12.89 -34.24
CA PHE A 225 -12.39 -11.77 -34.01
C PHE A 225 -11.61 -10.63 -33.34
N ALA A 226 -11.72 -9.42 -33.90
CA ALA A 226 -11.00 -8.23 -33.41
C ALA A 226 -9.47 -8.44 -33.21
N GLY A 227 -8.84 -9.27 -34.05
CA GLY A 227 -7.40 -9.56 -33.96
C GLY A 227 -7.00 -10.55 -32.86
N GLN A 228 -7.96 -11.18 -32.19
CA GLN A 228 -7.76 -12.25 -31.22
C GLN A 228 -8.37 -13.56 -31.73
N ILE A 229 -7.90 -14.69 -31.23
CA ILE A 229 -8.60 -15.96 -31.40
C ILE A 229 -9.84 -15.91 -30.51
N ASP A 230 -11.02 -16.19 -31.05
CA ASP A 230 -12.25 -16.44 -30.28
C ASP A 230 -13.07 -17.51 -30.99
N TRP A 231 -13.05 -18.71 -30.44
CA TRP A 231 -13.77 -19.86 -30.95
C TRP A 231 -14.64 -20.47 -29.87
N SER A 232 -15.86 -20.86 -30.23
CA SER A 232 -16.75 -21.66 -29.39
C SER A 232 -17.44 -22.73 -30.21
N GLY A 233 -17.62 -23.92 -29.63
CA GLY A 233 -18.30 -25.01 -30.34
C GLY A 233 -18.83 -26.10 -29.42
N ILE A 234 -19.73 -26.90 -30.01
CA ILE A 234 -20.29 -28.11 -29.41
C ILE A 234 -19.79 -29.31 -30.21
N ILE A 235 -19.12 -30.26 -29.54
CA ILE A 235 -18.58 -31.47 -30.15
C ILE A 235 -19.28 -32.68 -29.55
N ASN A 236 -19.85 -33.56 -30.38
CA ASN A 236 -20.37 -34.83 -29.90
C ASN A 236 -19.25 -35.86 -29.75
N VAL A 237 -19.08 -36.40 -28.54
CA VAL A 237 -18.04 -37.37 -28.20
C VAL A 237 -18.69 -38.63 -27.66
N GLY A 238 -18.96 -39.59 -28.56
CA GLY A 238 -19.62 -40.87 -28.21
C GLY A 238 -21.01 -40.67 -27.62
N GLY A 239 -21.81 -39.80 -28.23
CA GLY A 239 -23.19 -39.54 -27.83
C GLY A 239 -23.37 -38.42 -26.81
N ALA A 240 -22.30 -37.93 -26.17
CA ALA A 240 -22.37 -36.80 -25.24
C ALA A 240 -21.80 -35.52 -25.87
N ASN A 241 -22.54 -34.42 -25.81
CA ASN A 241 -22.08 -33.13 -26.31
C ASN A 241 -21.11 -32.47 -25.31
N GLN A 242 -20.00 -31.93 -25.82
CA GLN A 242 -19.00 -31.16 -25.07
C GLN A 242 -19.03 -29.71 -25.58
N THR A 243 -19.10 -28.74 -24.67
CA THR A 243 -19.13 -27.30 -25.01
C THR A 243 -17.85 -26.62 -24.57
N ILE A 244 -17.07 -26.11 -25.53
CA ILE A 244 -15.77 -25.49 -25.28
C ILE A 244 -15.75 -24.09 -25.88
N ARG A 245 -15.13 -23.14 -25.16
CA ARG A 245 -14.71 -21.86 -25.73
C ARG A 245 -13.21 -21.65 -25.49
N ILE A 246 -12.51 -21.21 -26.51
CA ILE A 246 -11.09 -20.86 -26.46
C ILE A 246 -10.97 -19.46 -27.04
N HIS A 247 -10.36 -18.55 -26.27
CA HIS A 247 -10.04 -17.23 -26.77
C HIS A 247 -8.68 -16.77 -26.29
N THR A 248 -8.20 -15.67 -26.86
CA THR A 248 -6.96 -15.02 -26.44
C THR A 248 -7.22 -13.61 -25.93
N ASN A 249 -6.57 -13.25 -24.82
CA ASN A 249 -6.57 -11.87 -24.31
C ASN A 249 -5.54 -11.00 -25.06
N ARG A 250 -4.49 -11.64 -25.57
CA ARG A 250 -3.50 -11.08 -26.49
C ARG A 250 -2.96 -12.18 -27.38
N LEU A 251 -2.57 -11.84 -28.60
CA LEU A 251 -2.12 -12.76 -29.63
C LEU A 251 -0.85 -12.20 -30.28
N ASN A 252 0.26 -12.94 -30.19
CA ASN A 252 1.56 -12.62 -30.79
C ASN A 252 2.12 -11.22 -30.46
N ASN A 253 1.68 -10.56 -29.38
CA ASN A 253 2.19 -9.25 -28.99
C ASN A 253 2.03 -8.98 -27.48
N PRO A 254 3.12 -9.07 -26.69
CA PRO A 254 4.44 -9.58 -27.09
C PRO A 254 4.43 -11.10 -27.37
N ASP A 255 3.53 -11.82 -26.71
CA ASP A 255 3.28 -13.26 -26.80
C ASP A 255 1.76 -13.52 -26.94
N THR A 256 1.32 -14.76 -26.75
CA THR A 256 -0.12 -15.11 -26.77
C THR A 256 -0.58 -15.52 -25.38
N GLN A 257 -1.72 -15.00 -24.91
CA GLN A 257 -2.34 -15.46 -23.67
C GLN A 257 -3.66 -16.13 -23.98
N PHE A 258 -3.75 -17.43 -23.73
CA PHE A 258 -4.96 -18.23 -23.91
C PHE A 258 -5.84 -18.20 -22.67
N SER A 259 -7.13 -18.28 -22.93
CA SER A 259 -8.18 -18.34 -21.93
C SER A 259 -9.23 -19.37 -22.38
N ILE A 260 -9.35 -20.46 -21.64
CA ILE A 260 -10.16 -21.63 -21.98
C ILE A 260 -11.30 -21.74 -20.99
N HIS A 261 -12.52 -21.87 -21.52
CA HIS A 261 -13.72 -22.13 -20.74
C HIS A 261 -14.25 -23.53 -21.03
N ARG A 262 -14.39 -24.32 -19.97
CA ARG A 262 -14.96 -25.67 -20.01
C ARG A 262 -15.81 -25.91 -18.76
N ASP A 263 -17.10 -25.60 -18.82
CA ASP A 263 -18.01 -25.85 -17.68
C ASP A 263 -18.30 -27.36 -17.54
N ARG A 264 -18.03 -27.92 -16.36
CA ARG A 264 -18.26 -29.33 -16.00
C ARG A 264 -19.72 -29.78 -16.16
N ARG A 265 -20.69 -28.85 -16.15
CA ARG A 265 -22.11 -29.17 -16.39
C ARG A 265 -22.40 -29.61 -17.83
N PHE A 266 -21.56 -29.22 -18.78
CA PHE A 266 -21.73 -29.50 -20.22
C PHE A 266 -20.56 -30.29 -20.80
N ASN A 267 -19.65 -30.78 -19.96
CA ASN A 267 -18.44 -31.45 -20.38
C ASN A 267 -18.07 -32.58 -19.40
N ASP A 268 -18.04 -33.80 -19.90
CA ASP A 268 -17.80 -35.03 -19.13
C ASP A 268 -16.71 -35.93 -19.75
N LYS A 269 -16.07 -35.50 -20.86
CA LYS A 269 -15.01 -36.27 -21.56
C LYS A 269 -13.65 -35.62 -21.38
N SER A 270 -12.58 -36.42 -21.32
CA SER A 270 -11.22 -35.87 -21.24
C SER A 270 -10.90 -35.09 -22.51
N LEU A 271 -10.08 -34.05 -22.39
CA LEU A 271 -9.75 -33.15 -23.50
C LEU A 271 -8.27 -32.80 -23.45
N THR A 272 -7.57 -33.00 -24.55
CA THR A 272 -6.22 -32.51 -24.79
C THR A 272 -6.25 -31.46 -25.89
N ILE A 273 -5.64 -30.30 -25.67
CA ILE A 273 -5.61 -29.17 -26.58
C ILE A 273 -4.17 -28.96 -27.04
N THR A 274 -3.96 -28.96 -28.35
CA THR A 274 -2.65 -28.71 -28.96
C THR A 274 -2.76 -27.62 -30.02
N ILE A 275 -1.61 -27.16 -30.51
CA ILE A 275 -1.52 -26.31 -31.70
C ILE A 275 -0.62 -27.01 -32.73
N SER A 276 -1.02 -27.03 -34.00
CA SER A 276 -0.48 -27.97 -34.99
C SER A 276 1.02 -27.87 -35.26
N ALA A 277 1.63 -26.69 -35.09
CA ALA A 277 3.08 -26.49 -35.28
C ALA A 277 3.89 -26.63 -33.98
N ASP A 278 3.24 -26.93 -32.86
CA ASP A 278 3.91 -27.21 -31.58
C ASP A 278 4.06 -28.71 -31.35
N SER A 279 5.26 -29.22 -31.59
CA SER A 279 5.61 -30.62 -31.33
C SER A 279 6.09 -30.88 -29.90
N SER A 280 6.20 -29.85 -29.06
CA SER A 280 6.75 -29.99 -27.71
C SER A 280 5.76 -30.60 -26.71
N GLY A 281 4.45 -30.49 -26.98
CA GLY A 281 3.44 -31.04 -26.10
C GLY A 281 2.06 -30.44 -26.27
N TYR A 282 1.19 -30.68 -25.29
CA TYR A 282 -0.13 -30.09 -25.24
C TYR A 282 -0.15 -28.77 -24.45
N LEU A 283 -0.99 -27.85 -24.91
CA LEU A 283 -1.18 -26.55 -24.28
C LEU A 283 -1.96 -26.69 -22.97
N ALA A 284 -3.00 -27.52 -23.00
CA ALA A 284 -3.82 -27.83 -21.85
C ALA A 284 -4.40 -29.24 -22.00
N GLN A 285 -4.51 -29.96 -20.88
CA GLN A 285 -5.23 -31.21 -20.77
C GLN A 285 -6.23 -31.11 -19.62
N TYR A 286 -7.41 -31.70 -19.77
CA TYR A 286 -8.44 -31.84 -18.76
C TYR A 286 -8.75 -33.32 -18.54
N SER A 287 -8.86 -33.73 -17.28
CA SER A 287 -9.51 -34.99 -16.90
C SER A 287 -11.00 -34.96 -17.28
N ALA A 288 -11.62 -36.14 -17.38
CA ALA A 288 -13.02 -36.26 -17.76
C ALA A 288 -13.96 -35.49 -16.82
N ASP A 289 -13.72 -35.57 -15.51
CA ASP A 289 -14.41 -34.81 -14.47
C ASP A 289 -14.07 -33.30 -14.44
N GLY A 290 -13.09 -32.86 -15.23
CA GLY A 290 -12.60 -31.49 -15.27
C GLY A 290 -11.95 -30.99 -13.98
N LEU A 291 -11.62 -31.87 -13.02
CA LEU A 291 -10.99 -31.48 -11.76
C LEU A 291 -9.47 -31.34 -11.87
N THR A 292 -8.85 -32.02 -12.83
CA THR A 292 -7.40 -32.00 -13.02
C THR A 292 -7.09 -31.38 -14.37
N THR A 293 -6.14 -30.46 -14.38
CA THR A 293 -5.58 -29.93 -15.62
C THR A 293 -4.06 -29.97 -15.60
N ALA A 294 -3.46 -30.14 -16.76
CA ALA A 294 -2.02 -30.11 -16.94
C ALA A 294 -1.63 -29.43 -18.25
N ASN A 295 -0.34 -29.16 -18.43
CA ASN A 295 0.28 -28.82 -19.72
C ASN A 295 1.58 -29.60 -19.87
N SER A 296 2.07 -29.75 -21.11
CA SER A 296 3.40 -30.32 -21.36
C SER A 296 4.19 -29.57 -22.44
N SER A 297 3.59 -28.60 -23.13
CA SER A 297 4.30 -27.75 -24.09
C SER A 297 5.32 -26.88 -23.37
N ILE A 298 6.55 -26.83 -23.90
CA ILE A 298 7.64 -26.01 -23.32
C ILE A 298 7.40 -24.51 -23.49
N TYR A 299 6.45 -24.14 -24.34
CA TYR A 299 6.10 -22.75 -24.61
C TYR A 299 5.00 -22.24 -23.68
N VAL A 300 4.36 -23.11 -22.90
CA VAL A 300 3.34 -22.74 -21.92
C VAL A 300 3.98 -22.30 -20.60
N SER A 301 3.52 -21.18 -20.07
CA SER A 301 3.90 -20.67 -18.75
C SER A 301 2.69 -20.00 -18.07
N ASN A 302 2.84 -19.64 -16.79
CA ASN A 302 1.78 -19.00 -16.02
C ASN A 302 0.44 -19.74 -16.09
N PHE A 303 0.49 -21.07 -15.99
CA PHE A 303 -0.66 -21.95 -16.10
C PHE A 303 -1.50 -21.93 -14.81
N VAL A 304 -2.57 -21.15 -14.82
CA VAL A 304 -3.32 -20.78 -13.62
C VAL A 304 -4.82 -21.01 -13.82
N TRP A 305 -5.46 -21.59 -12.80
CA TRP A 305 -6.93 -21.69 -12.71
C TRP A 305 -7.48 -20.36 -12.22
N GLN A 306 -8.58 -19.90 -12.81
CA GLN A 306 -9.19 -18.62 -12.46
C GLN A 306 -10.39 -18.76 -11.54
#